data_AF-A0A9E1XBW0-F1
#
_entry.id   AF-A0A9E1XBW0-F1
#
_cell.length_a   1.000
_cell.length_b   1.000
_cell.length_c   1.000
_cell.angle_alpha   90.00
_cell.angle_beta   90.00
_cell.angle_gamma   90.00
#
_symmetry.space_group_name_H-M   'P 1'
#
loop_
_entity.id
_entity.type
_entity.pdbx_description
1 polymer ?
#
loop_
_entity_poly.entity_id
_entity_poly.type
_entity_poly.pdbx_seq_one_letter_code
_entity_poly.pdbx_strand_id
1 'polypeptide(L)'
;MGSMDWHSCGSINEPYASLNRFTAKYLKPVGTTSPGGNNYVRWDTPKSKEFTKIVDKMGAMPLNAPGMVDMVVDAYRLWYEELPFIPITQARKLIPFDTTYWTGWPTAENNYNHPATWWQSTHQIIHNLKPAK
;
A
#
# COMPACT_ATOMS: atom_id res chain seq x y z
N MET A 1 -10.83 -20.60 -6.10
CA MET A 1 -9.38 -20.55 -5.81
C MET A 1 -9.05 -19.14 -5.35
N GLY A 2 -8.79 -18.92 -4.06
CA GLY A 2 -8.51 -17.57 -3.55
C GLY A 2 -7.13 -17.12 -3.99
N SER A 3 -7.06 -16.13 -4.88
CA SER A 3 -5.81 -15.45 -5.22
C SER A 3 -5.40 -14.54 -4.06
N MET A 4 -4.14 -14.62 -3.63
CA MET A 4 -3.60 -13.67 -2.66
C MET A 4 -3.54 -12.28 -3.30
N ASP A 5 -4.28 -11.35 -2.71
CA ASP A 5 -4.46 -9.98 -3.17
C ASP A 5 -3.43 -9.05 -2.48
N TRP A 6 -2.70 -8.25 -3.26
CA TRP A 6 -1.70 -7.28 -2.77
C TRP A 6 -2.22 -5.82 -2.80
N HIS A 7 -3.52 -5.61 -3.01
CA HIS A 7 -4.13 -4.32 -3.27
C HIS A 7 -4.24 -3.43 -2.03
N SER A 8 -3.92 -3.92 -0.82
CA SER A 8 -3.76 -3.11 0.39
C SER A 8 -2.32 -2.63 0.64
N CYS A 9 -1.38 -2.90 -0.27
CA CYS A 9 0.04 -2.50 -0.16
C CYS A 9 0.24 -1.03 -0.58
N GLY A 10 -0.46 -0.10 0.08
CA GLY A 10 -0.48 1.32 -0.31
C GLY A 10 0.50 2.19 0.47
N SER A 11 0.54 2.04 1.79
CA SER A 11 1.25 2.98 2.65
C SER A 11 2.38 2.39 3.48
N ILE A 12 3.33 3.28 3.83
CA ILE A 12 4.52 2.99 4.66
C ILE A 12 4.50 3.84 5.94
N ASN A 13 4.07 5.10 5.87
CA ASN A 13 4.20 6.05 6.99
C ASN A 13 2.89 6.28 7.77
N GLU A 14 1.73 6.14 7.13
CA GLU A 14 0.41 6.39 7.73
C GLU A 14 -0.71 5.67 6.96
N PRO A 15 -1.86 5.29 7.53
CA PRO A 15 -2.76 4.33 6.90
C PRO A 15 -3.58 4.86 5.69
N TYR A 16 -3.66 6.18 5.46
CA TYR A 16 -4.51 6.79 4.43
C TYR A 16 -4.23 6.23 3.04
N ALA A 17 -2.97 6.13 2.60
CA ALA A 17 -2.71 5.66 1.23
C ALA A 17 -3.19 4.22 1.00
N SER A 18 -3.20 3.36 2.03
CA SER A 18 -3.79 2.01 1.96
C SER A 18 -5.32 2.05 1.98
N LEU A 19 -5.92 2.82 2.89
CA LEU A 19 -7.39 2.97 3.00
C LEU A 19 -8.00 3.60 1.73
N ASN A 20 -7.33 4.60 1.18
CA ASN A 20 -7.75 5.33 -0.01
C ASN A 20 -7.95 4.41 -1.21
N ARG A 21 -7.17 3.32 -1.31
CA ARG A 21 -7.32 2.34 -2.39
C ARG A 21 -8.70 1.70 -2.42
N PHE A 22 -9.48 1.70 -1.34
CA PHE A 22 -10.79 1.03 -1.27
C PHE A 22 -11.97 2.01 -1.33
N THR A 23 -11.70 3.29 -1.55
CA THR A 23 -12.75 4.31 -1.63
C THR A 23 -13.62 4.16 -2.89
N ALA A 24 -14.90 4.46 -2.75
CA ALA A 24 -15.90 4.40 -3.82
C ALA A 24 -15.60 5.38 -4.98
N LYS A 25 -14.75 6.40 -4.76
CA LYS A 25 -14.34 7.34 -5.84
C LYS A 25 -13.57 6.65 -6.98
N TYR A 26 -12.95 5.51 -6.70
CA TYR A 26 -12.26 4.70 -7.70
C TYR A 26 -13.13 3.59 -8.30
N LEU A 27 -14.41 3.51 -7.93
CA LEU A 27 -15.33 2.52 -8.46
C LEU A 27 -15.47 2.67 -9.97
N LYS A 28 -15.35 1.54 -10.67
CA LYS A 28 -15.59 1.42 -12.10
C LYS A 28 -16.41 0.15 -12.39
N PRO A 29 -17.25 0.14 -13.44
CA PRO A 29 -18.01 -1.04 -13.81
C PRO A 29 -17.13 -2.26 -14.08
N VAL A 30 -17.65 -3.46 -13.80
CA VAL A 30 -16.97 -4.72 -14.16
C VAL A 30 -16.74 -4.76 -15.67
N GLY A 31 -15.58 -5.27 -16.09
CA GLY A 31 -15.14 -5.24 -17.49
C GLY A 31 -14.34 -3.98 -17.87
N THR A 32 -14.24 -3.00 -16.97
CA THR A 32 -13.36 -1.83 -17.16
C THR A 32 -12.16 -1.87 -16.22
N THR A 33 -11.03 -1.35 -16.69
CA THR A 33 -9.79 -1.29 -15.92
C THR A 33 -9.95 -0.40 -14.69
N SER A 34 -9.61 -0.93 -13.52
CA SER A 34 -9.54 -0.16 -12.28
C SER A 34 -8.38 0.84 -12.32
N PRO A 35 -8.61 2.14 -12.05
CA PRO A 35 -7.57 3.16 -12.08
C PRO A 35 -6.53 2.87 -10.98
N GLY A 36 -5.26 2.71 -11.36
CA GLY A 36 -4.16 2.44 -10.42
C GLY A 36 -4.32 1.15 -9.59
N GLY A 37 -5.18 0.22 -10.03
CA GLY A 37 -5.54 -0.97 -9.26
C GLY A 37 -6.34 -0.67 -7.98
N ASN A 38 -6.98 0.50 -7.89
CA ASN A 38 -7.82 0.91 -6.78
C ASN A 38 -9.26 0.38 -6.93
N ASN A 39 -9.91 0.20 -5.79
CA ASN A 39 -11.21 -0.42 -5.56
C ASN A 39 -11.43 -1.63 -6.47
N TYR A 40 -10.40 -2.49 -6.56
CA TYR A 40 -10.40 -3.67 -7.42
C TYR A 40 -11.44 -4.70 -6.96
N VAL A 41 -11.86 -4.66 -5.70
CA VAL A 41 -12.94 -5.50 -5.17
C VAL A 41 -14.34 -4.98 -5.53
N ARG A 42 -14.43 -3.79 -6.13
CA ARG A 42 -15.67 -3.12 -6.57
C ARG A 42 -16.65 -2.95 -5.40
N TRP A 43 -16.11 -2.51 -4.26
CA TRP A 43 -16.88 -2.27 -3.05
C TRP A 43 -17.77 -1.03 -3.22
N ASP A 44 -19.07 -1.26 -3.40
CA ASP A 44 -20.11 -0.24 -3.60
C ASP A 44 -21.33 -0.52 -2.71
N THR A 45 -21.26 -0.04 -1.47
CA THR A 45 -22.33 -0.16 -0.48
C THR A 45 -22.56 1.20 0.18
N PRO A 46 -23.66 1.39 0.95
CA PRO A 46 -23.80 2.58 1.77
C PRO A 46 -22.61 2.80 2.73
N LYS A 47 -22.05 1.74 3.32
CA LYS A 47 -20.88 1.83 4.21
C LYS A 47 -19.60 2.16 3.47
N SER A 48 -19.41 1.66 2.24
CA SER A 48 -18.24 2.04 1.42
C SER A 48 -18.25 3.54 1.10
N LYS A 49 -19.43 4.13 0.94
CA LYS A 49 -19.62 5.58 0.75
C LYS A 49 -19.35 6.37 2.03
N GLU A 50 -19.74 5.85 3.20
CA GLU A 50 -19.40 6.45 4.50
C GLU A 50 -17.89 6.39 4.77
N PHE A 51 -17.29 5.22 4.56
CA PHE A 51 -15.84 4.99 4.60
C PHE A 51 -15.10 5.99 3.71
N THR A 52 -15.59 6.19 2.48
CA THR A 52 -15.01 7.15 1.53
C THR A 52 -14.98 8.58 2.10
N LYS A 53 -16.05 9.04 2.75
CA LYS A 53 -16.09 10.38 3.36
C LYS A 53 -15.05 10.54 4.46
N ILE A 54 -14.87 9.52 5.31
CA ILE A 54 -13.86 9.53 6.37
C ILE A 54 -12.46 9.63 5.76
N VAL A 55 -12.16 8.76 4.79
CA VAL A 55 -10.84 8.70 4.14
C VAL A 55 -10.55 9.97 3.35
N ASP A 56 -11.53 10.56 2.66
CA ASP A 56 -11.34 11.83 1.95
C ASP A 56 -11.03 12.98 2.92
N LYS A 57 -11.66 13.01 4.11
CA LYS A 57 -11.32 13.99 5.16
C LYS A 57 -9.91 13.77 5.69
N MET A 58 -9.48 12.52 5.89
CA MET A 58 -8.09 12.21 6.29
C MET A 58 -7.08 12.74 5.27
N GLY A 59 -7.37 12.57 3.98
CA GLY A 59 -6.48 13.01 2.89
C GLY A 59 -6.27 14.53 2.80
N ALA A 60 -7.10 15.33 3.46
CA ALA A 60 -6.97 16.79 3.54
C ALA A 60 -6.24 17.27 4.80
N MET A 61 -5.93 16.37 5.74
CA MET A 61 -5.29 16.70 7.02
C MET A 61 -3.76 16.61 6.91
N PRO A 62 -3.01 17.40 7.70
CA PRO A 62 -1.56 17.23 7.77
C PRO A 62 -1.19 15.88 8.41
N LEU A 63 0.04 15.42 8.15
CA LEU A 63 0.59 14.25 8.84
C LEU A 63 0.55 14.47 10.35
N ASN A 64 0.21 13.42 11.10
CA ASN A 64 0.08 13.43 12.56
C ASN A 64 -0.94 14.44 13.11
N ALA A 65 -1.93 14.85 12.31
CA ALA A 65 -3.00 15.70 12.79
C ALA A 65 -3.75 15.06 13.98
N PRO A 66 -4.12 15.85 15.02
CA PRO A 66 -4.94 15.36 16.13
C PRO A 66 -6.25 14.73 15.63
N GLY A 67 -6.65 13.61 16.25
CA GLY A 67 -7.87 12.87 15.89
C GLY A 67 -7.76 11.96 14.65
N MET A 68 -6.61 11.94 13.96
CA MET A 68 -6.42 11.05 12.80
C MET A 68 -6.54 9.57 13.17
N VAL A 69 -6.08 9.18 14.36
CA VAL A 69 -6.20 7.79 14.85
C VAL A 69 -7.66 7.38 15.00
N ASP A 70 -8.52 8.25 15.56
CA ASP A 70 -9.94 7.95 15.75
C ASP A 70 -10.63 7.76 14.39
N MET A 71 -10.30 8.60 13.41
CA MET A 71 -10.81 8.45 12.04
C MET A 71 -10.37 7.14 11.38
N VAL A 72 -9.15 6.68 11.63
CA VAL A 72 -8.66 5.38 11.17
C VAL A 72 -9.47 4.25 11.80
N VAL A 73 -9.73 4.33 13.11
CA VAL A 73 -10.55 3.35 13.83
C VAL A 73 -11.97 3.31 13.25
N ASP A 74 -12.59 4.46 13.02
CA ASP A 74 -13.93 4.54 12.42
C ASP A 74 -13.97 3.96 11.00
N ALA A 75 -12.96 4.25 10.18
CA ALA A 75 -12.83 3.68 8.84
C ALA A 75 -12.69 2.15 8.89
N TYR A 76 -11.86 1.62 9.80
CA TYR A 76 -11.70 0.18 9.96
C TYR A 76 -12.95 -0.49 10.54
N ARG A 77 -13.73 0.17 11.40
CA ARG A 77 -15.00 -0.37 11.88
C ARG A 77 -15.94 -0.68 10.70
N LEU A 78 -16.13 0.27 9.79
CA LEU A 78 -16.95 0.06 8.59
C LEU A 78 -16.38 -1.06 7.70
N TRP A 79 -15.06 -1.10 7.57
CA TRP A 79 -14.38 -2.17 6.84
C TRP A 79 -14.64 -3.55 7.46
N TYR A 80 -14.52 -3.71 8.77
CA TYR A 80 -14.72 -5.00 9.44
C TYR A 80 -16.16 -5.50 9.37
N GLU A 81 -17.13 -4.60 9.20
CA GLU A 81 -18.53 -4.97 9.05
C GLU A 81 -18.86 -5.57 7.66
N GLU A 82 -18.07 -5.27 6.62
CA GLU A 82 -18.33 -5.75 5.25
C GLU A 82 -17.17 -6.51 4.60
N LEU A 83 -15.99 -6.48 5.21
CA LEU A 83 -14.76 -7.17 4.83
C LEU A 83 -14.48 -7.14 3.31
N PRO A 84 -14.43 -5.95 2.68
CA PRO A 84 -14.17 -5.83 1.24
C PRO A 84 -12.81 -6.44 0.85
N PHE A 85 -11.88 -6.49 1.80
CA PHE A 85 -10.63 -7.24 1.73
C PHE A 85 -10.34 -7.83 3.10
N ILE A 86 -9.84 -9.06 3.13
CA ILE A 86 -9.55 -9.79 4.38
C ILE A 86 -8.02 -9.75 4.61
N PRO A 87 -7.53 -8.94 5.56
CA PRO A 87 -6.09 -8.92 5.88
C PRO A 87 -5.70 -10.22 6.60
N ILE A 88 -4.79 -10.99 6.02
CA ILE A 88 -4.34 -12.28 6.57
C ILE A 88 -2.94 -12.17 7.21
N THR A 89 -1.98 -11.57 6.50
CA THR A 89 -0.60 -11.42 6.98
C THR A 89 0.03 -10.12 6.50
N GLN A 90 1.09 -9.70 7.18
CA GLN A 90 2.00 -8.68 6.66
C GLN A 90 2.99 -9.30 5.66
N ALA A 91 3.27 -8.55 4.61
CA ALA A 91 4.18 -8.92 3.55
C ALA A 91 5.64 -8.89 4.02
N ARG A 92 6.18 -10.02 4.50
CA ARG A 92 7.63 -10.13 4.76
C ARG A 92 8.37 -10.29 3.44
N LYS A 93 9.40 -9.47 3.20
CA LYS A 93 10.21 -9.52 1.98
C LYS A 93 11.61 -10.01 2.34
N LEU A 94 11.97 -11.19 1.83
CA LEU A 94 13.33 -11.71 1.85
C LEU A 94 13.89 -11.58 0.43
N ILE A 95 14.90 -10.73 0.25
CA ILE A 95 15.44 -10.40 -1.07
C ILE A 95 16.95 -10.67 -1.05
N PRO A 96 17.39 -11.83 -1.57
CA PRO A 96 18.80 -12.12 -1.71
C PRO A 96 19.36 -11.37 -2.93
N PHE A 97 20.63 -10.98 -2.85
CA PHE A 97 21.37 -10.41 -3.97
C PHE A 97 22.62 -11.24 -4.26
N ASP A 98 22.89 -11.45 -5.55
CA ASP A 98 24.16 -12.01 -6.01
C ASP A 98 25.23 -10.92 -6.01
N THR A 99 26.36 -11.21 -5.36
CA THR A 99 27.49 -10.28 -5.24
C THR A 99 28.64 -10.60 -6.19
N THR A 100 28.46 -11.50 -7.16
CA THR A 100 29.50 -11.93 -8.11
C THR A 100 29.97 -10.78 -8.98
N TYR A 101 29.06 -9.92 -9.46
CA TYR A 101 29.38 -8.81 -10.37
C TYR A 101 29.07 -7.42 -9.79
N TRP A 102 28.23 -7.35 -8.76
CA TRP A 102 27.78 -6.09 -8.18
C TRP A 102 27.79 -6.14 -6.67
N THR A 103 28.33 -5.11 -6.04
CA THR A 103 28.32 -4.89 -4.60
C THR A 103 27.60 -3.59 -4.26
N GLY A 104 27.38 -3.32 -2.96
CA GLY A 104 26.67 -2.12 -2.52
C GLY A 104 25.14 -2.26 -2.50
N TRP A 105 24.61 -3.48 -2.59
CA TRP A 105 23.20 -3.76 -2.40
C TRP A 105 22.72 -3.29 -1.02
N PRO A 106 21.45 -2.87 -0.89
CA PRO A 106 20.86 -2.56 0.40
C PRO A 106 20.74 -3.83 1.24
N THR A 107 21.25 -3.76 2.46
CA THR A 107 21.14 -4.84 3.47
C THR A 107 20.67 -4.24 4.79
N ALA A 108 20.50 -5.07 5.82
CA ALA A 108 20.21 -4.57 7.17
C ALA A 108 21.34 -3.66 7.70
N GLU A 109 22.59 -3.96 7.36
CA GLU A 109 23.78 -3.20 7.72
C GLU A 109 24.01 -2.01 6.78
N ASN A 110 23.68 -2.15 5.49
CA ASN A 110 23.77 -1.10 4.47
C ASN A 110 22.37 -0.56 4.11
N ASN A 111 21.67 0.00 5.10
CA ASN A 111 20.25 0.33 5.01
C ASN A 111 19.96 1.71 4.37
N TYR A 112 20.49 1.98 3.18
CA TYR A 112 20.25 3.24 2.47
C TYR A 112 18.93 3.27 1.70
N ASN A 113 18.31 2.10 1.45
CA ASN A 113 17.03 1.98 0.77
C ASN A 113 16.36 0.61 1.04
N HIS A 114 15.07 0.49 0.75
CA HIS A 114 14.38 -0.79 0.77
C HIS A 114 14.83 -1.68 -0.41
N PRO A 115 15.11 -2.98 -0.21
CA PRO A 115 15.73 -3.85 -1.23
C PRO A 115 14.84 -4.25 -2.42
N ALA A 116 13.61 -3.76 -2.52
CA ALA A 116 12.66 -4.23 -3.54
C ALA A 116 12.95 -3.56 -4.89
N THR A 117 13.46 -4.33 -5.86
CA THR A 117 13.86 -3.83 -7.19
C THR A 117 12.69 -3.57 -8.13
N TRP A 118 11.47 -3.94 -7.76
CA TRP A 118 10.24 -3.66 -8.52
C TRP A 118 9.48 -2.43 -8.01
N TRP A 119 10.07 -1.65 -7.11
CA TRP A 119 9.49 -0.40 -6.62
C TRP A 119 10.06 0.82 -7.36
N GLN A 120 9.40 1.97 -7.22
CA GLN A 120 9.82 3.19 -7.90
C GLN A 120 11.18 3.73 -7.38
N SER A 121 11.65 3.25 -6.23
CA SER A 121 12.93 3.62 -5.63
C SER A 121 14.15 2.85 -6.18
N THR A 122 13.97 1.86 -7.06
CA THR A 122 15.06 1.00 -7.57
C THR A 122 16.20 1.78 -8.21
N HIS A 123 15.91 2.92 -8.84
CA HIS A 123 16.94 3.79 -9.42
C HIS A 123 18.01 4.19 -8.39
N GLN A 124 17.61 4.43 -7.14
CA GLN A 124 18.56 4.76 -6.05
C GLN A 124 19.46 3.57 -5.71
N ILE A 125 18.96 2.33 -5.81
CA ILE A 125 19.78 1.12 -5.65
C ILE A 125 20.84 1.10 -6.76
N ILE A 126 20.40 1.23 -8.01
CA ILE A 126 21.29 1.19 -9.18
C ILE A 126 22.41 2.24 -9.08
N HIS A 127 22.10 3.46 -8.63
CA HIS A 127 23.11 4.52 -8.44
C HIS A 127 24.14 4.23 -7.33
N ASN A 128 23.83 3.34 -6.38
CA ASN A 128 24.73 2.97 -5.29
C ASN A 128 25.51 1.67 -5.56
N LEU A 129 25.12 0.89 -6.58
CA LEU A 129 25.84 -0.32 -6.94
C LEU A 129 27.23 0.00 -7.49
N LYS A 130 28.17 -0.88 -7.19
CA LYS A 130 29.55 -0.82 -7.68
C LYS A 130 29.93 -2.15 -8.31
N PRO A 131 30.73 -2.18 -9.38
CA PRO A 131 31.30 -3.42 -9.89
C PRO A 131 31.97 -4.20 -8.75
N ALA A 132 31.68 -5.49 -8.67
CA ALA A 132 32.54 -6.41 -7.93
C ALA A 132 33.83 -6.56 -8.75
N LYS A 133 34.98 -6.33 -8.10
CA LYS A 133 36.36 -6.37 -8.62
C LYS A 133 36.54 -6.54 -10.14
#